data_AF-A0A937B8W0-F1
#
_entry.id   AF-A0A937B8W0-F1
#
_cell.length_a   1.000
_cell.length_b   1.000
_cell.length_c   1.000
_cell.angle_alpha   90.00
_cell.angle_beta   90.00
_cell.angle_gamma   90.00
#
_symmetry.space_group_name_H-M   'P 1'
#
loop_
_entity.id
_entity.type
_entity.pdbx_description
1 polymer ?
#
loop_
_entity_poly.entity_id
_entity_poly.type
_entity_poly.pdbx_seq_one_letter_code
_entity_poly.pdbx_strand_id
1 'polypeptide(L)'
;MSAMSIKRGFKGEPITKWQLFLRGLGFDIVADGYFGEKTENATIEFQKRNGIKPADGVVGNCTLGAAMAVGYEVLSTGHADDLNYPEKPDSWMAITHADRVARFGSFEFEPFPTAGNPEGIRITKRSPEYRIAEVYLPKLIGVPGFPRSGRILFHASAVESLVGLVDAWDKANLLRKILSWGGSYVPRYVRGYRTTLSNHSWGTAFDINAAWNGLGRMPAKAGETGSVRDLAAIAIQRGWFWGGHFKNPDGMHIEMGPHV
;
A
#
# COMPACT_ATOMS: atom_id res chain seq x y z
N MET A 1 18.16 -0.92 1.42
CA MET A 1 17.04 0.03 1.25
C MET A 1 17.53 1.13 0.33
N SER A 2 16.98 1.27 -0.87
CA SER A 2 17.34 2.37 -1.78
C SER A 2 16.13 3.30 -1.82
N ALA A 3 16.23 4.48 -1.19
CA ALA A 3 15.24 5.52 -1.44
C ALA A 3 15.44 6.06 -2.85
N MET A 4 14.33 6.42 -3.47
CA MET A 4 14.28 7.12 -4.73
C MET A 4 15.25 8.30 -4.72
N SER A 5 16.08 8.39 -5.76
CA SER A 5 17.03 9.46 -5.93
C SER A 5 16.55 10.46 -6.98
N ILE A 6 16.66 11.76 -6.69
CA ILE A 6 16.51 12.80 -7.72
C ILE A 6 17.88 13.06 -8.36
N LYS A 7 17.90 13.27 -9.68
CA LYS A 7 19.12 13.41 -10.49
C LYS A 7 18.85 14.27 -11.73
N ARG A 8 19.90 14.55 -12.52
CA ARG A 8 19.78 15.36 -13.75
C ARG A 8 18.62 14.90 -14.63
N GLY A 9 17.83 15.86 -15.12
CA GLY A 9 16.67 15.67 -15.98
C GLY A 9 15.33 15.58 -15.24
N PHE A 10 15.33 15.50 -13.91
CA PHE A 10 14.09 15.49 -13.11
C PHE A 10 13.51 16.91 -13.01
N LYS A 11 12.21 17.01 -12.78
CA LYS A 11 11.52 18.30 -12.63
C LYS A 11 10.41 18.22 -11.58
N GLY A 12 9.89 19.37 -11.16
CA GLY A 12 8.76 19.49 -10.24
C GLY A 12 9.14 20.08 -8.89
N GLU A 13 8.14 20.13 -8.00
CA GLU A 13 8.24 20.77 -6.69
C GLU A 13 9.38 20.21 -5.79
N PRO A 14 9.67 18.88 -5.80
CA PRO A 14 10.83 18.34 -5.08
C PRO A 14 12.17 18.93 -5.56
N ILE A 15 12.28 19.23 -6.86
CA ILE A 15 13.48 19.84 -7.42
C ILE A 15 13.57 21.32 -7.02
N THR A 16 12.46 22.05 -7.09
CA THR A 16 12.41 23.45 -6.64
C THR A 16 12.86 23.56 -5.19
N LYS A 17 12.41 22.66 -4.30
CA LYS A 17 12.81 22.65 -2.89
C LYS A 17 14.26 22.27 -2.67
N TRP A 18 14.75 21.26 -3.38
CA TRP A 18 16.17 20.94 -3.37
C TRP A 18 17.03 22.13 -3.83
N GLN A 19 16.59 22.84 -4.86
CA GLN A 19 17.28 24.04 -5.36
C GLN A 19 17.21 25.21 -4.37
N LEU A 20 16.07 25.44 -3.72
CA LEU A 20 15.92 26.46 -2.68
C LEU A 20 16.81 26.16 -1.46
N PHE A 21 16.90 24.89 -1.06
CA PHE A 21 17.78 24.45 0.00
C PHE A 21 19.25 24.71 -0.34
N LEU A 22 19.71 24.25 -1.51
CA LEU A 22 21.07 24.52 -1.96
C LEU A 22 21.34 26.03 -2.06
N ARG A 23 20.38 26.83 -2.53
CA ARG A 23 20.50 28.29 -2.50
C ARG A 23 20.66 28.83 -1.08
N GLY A 24 19.91 28.30 -0.12
CA GLY A 24 20.05 28.63 1.31
C GLY A 24 21.43 28.32 1.88
N LEU A 25 22.12 27.32 1.32
CA LEU A 25 23.53 27.00 1.64
C LEU A 25 24.55 27.86 0.86
N GLY A 26 24.09 28.87 0.10
CA GLY A 26 24.93 29.80 -0.64
C GLY A 26 25.35 29.31 -2.03
N PHE A 27 24.73 28.26 -2.58
CA PHE A 27 24.96 27.85 -3.96
C PHE A 27 24.25 28.81 -4.95
N ASP A 28 24.98 29.26 -5.97
CA ASP A 28 24.43 30.15 -7.02
C ASP A 28 23.63 29.36 -8.05
N ILE A 29 22.37 29.06 -7.71
CA ILE A 29 21.43 28.35 -8.58
C ILE A 29 20.04 28.96 -8.58
N VAL A 30 19.37 28.82 -9.72
CA VAL A 30 17.95 29.16 -9.89
C VAL A 30 17.09 27.97 -9.45
N ALA A 31 15.96 28.27 -8.82
CA ALA A 31 14.99 27.31 -8.32
C ALA A 31 13.84 27.26 -9.32
N ASP A 32 14.16 26.79 -10.53
CA ASP A 32 13.25 26.70 -11.68
C ASP A 32 12.44 25.39 -11.67
N GLY A 33 12.70 24.51 -10.70
CA GLY A 33 12.07 23.20 -10.62
C GLY A 33 12.58 22.22 -11.67
N TYR A 34 13.72 22.47 -12.32
CA TYR A 34 14.36 21.55 -13.25
C TYR A 34 15.79 21.21 -12.81
N PHE A 35 16.07 19.91 -12.66
CA PHE A 35 17.35 19.42 -12.19
C PHE A 35 18.32 19.40 -13.38
N GLY A 36 18.78 20.58 -13.77
CA GLY A 36 19.76 20.79 -14.82
C GLY A 36 21.19 20.62 -14.34
N GLU A 37 22.13 20.92 -15.23
CA GLU A 37 23.57 20.84 -14.96
C GLU A 37 24.01 21.65 -13.74
N LYS A 38 23.47 22.87 -13.57
CA LYS A 38 23.80 23.70 -12.41
C LYS A 38 23.36 23.07 -11.09
N THR A 39 22.17 22.47 -11.04
CA THR A 39 21.65 21.79 -9.84
C THR A 39 22.42 20.52 -9.53
N GLU A 40 22.84 19.77 -10.56
CA GLU A 40 23.70 18.60 -10.37
C GLU A 40 25.07 18.98 -9.83
N ASN A 41 25.72 19.99 -10.42
CA ASN A 41 27.02 20.46 -9.94
C ASN A 41 26.94 20.95 -8.49
N ALA A 42 25.90 21.70 -8.13
CA ALA A 42 25.67 22.12 -6.75
C ALA A 42 25.41 20.93 -5.80
N THR A 43 24.73 19.88 -6.28
CA THR A 43 24.51 18.64 -5.52
C THR A 43 25.81 17.88 -5.30
N ILE A 44 26.66 17.76 -6.33
CA ILE A 44 27.99 17.15 -6.24
C ILE A 44 28.83 17.90 -5.20
N GLU A 45 28.84 19.22 -5.25
CA GLU A 45 29.59 20.04 -4.29
C GLU A 45 29.04 19.90 -2.87
N PHE A 46 27.72 19.85 -2.69
CA PHE A 46 27.11 19.54 -1.40
C PHE A 46 27.55 18.15 -0.88
N GLN A 47 27.54 17.12 -1.74
CA GLN A 47 27.97 15.77 -1.39
C GLN A 47 29.46 15.75 -0.96
N LYS A 48 30.33 16.43 -1.71
CA LYS A 48 31.76 16.56 -1.37
C LYS A 48 31.96 17.24 -0.02
N ARG A 49 31.27 18.36 0.24
CA ARG A 49 31.34 19.10 1.51
C ARG A 49 30.92 18.25 2.71
N ASN A 50 30.01 17.29 2.51
CA ASN A 50 29.51 16.40 3.55
C ASN A 50 30.17 15.01 3.55
N GLY A 51 31.27 14.84 2.80
CA GLY A 51 32.04 13.58 2.79
C GLY A 51 31.32 12.38 2.16
N ILE A 52 30.27 12.62 1.36
CA ILE A 52 29.48 11.56 0.71
C ILE A 52 30.24 11.02 -0.52
N LYS A 53 30.34 9.70 -0.62
CA LYS A 53 30.99 9.00 -1.74
C LYS A 53 30.08 7.91 -2.33
N PRO A 54 29.95 7.80 -3.66
CA PRO A 54 30.46 8.75 -4.65
C PRO A 54 29.74 10.11 -4.58
N ALA A 55 30.42 11.18 -4.95
CA ALA A 55 29.79 12.48 -5.18
C ALA A 55 29.32 12.54 -6.64
N ASP A 56 28.22 11.84 -6.89
CA ASP A 56 27.67 11.52 -8.21
C ASP A 56 26.57 12.49 -8.67
N GLY A 57 26.22 13.49 -7.85
CA GLY A 57 25.16 14.46 -8.17
C GLY A 57 23.76 13.90 -8.03
N VAL A 58 23.64 12.69 -7.47
CA VAL A 58 22.38 11.99 -7.23
C VAL A 58 21.97 12.20 -5.78
N VAL A 59 20.83 12.84 -5.56
CA VAL A 59 20.29 13.05 -4.21
C VAL A 59 19.64 11.76 -3.71
N GLY A 60 20.47 10.84 -3.23
CA GLY A 60 20.04 9.59 -2.60
C GLY A 60 19.93 9.71 -1.07
N ASN A 61 19.73 8.57 -0.41
CA ASN A 61 19.58 8.48 1.05
C ASN A 61 20.66 9.22 1.85
N CYS A 62 21.93 9.04 1.50
CA CYS A 62 23.04 9.68 2.22
C CYS A 62 23.01 11.20 2.04
N THR A 63 22.65 11.68 0.84
CA THR A 63 22.55 13.11 0.53
C THR A 63 21.37 13.75 1.27
N LEU A 64 20.22 13.08 1.31
CA LEU A 64 19.07 13.54 2.07
C LEU A 64 19.34 13.57 3.58
N GLY A 65 19.98 12.52 4.12
CA GLY A 65 20.35 12.47 5.54
C GLY A 65 21.27 13.62 5.95
N ALA A 66 22.29 13.92 5.13
CA ALA A 66 23.16 15.07 5.36
C ALA A 66 22.41 16.40 5.24
N ALA A 67 21.49 16.53 4.29
CA ALA A 67 20.71 17.75 4.09
C ALA A 67 19.78 18.03 5.28
N MET A 68 19.12 17.00 5.81
CA MET A 68 18.25 17.11 6.99
C MET A 68 19.01 17.59 8.23
N ALA A 69 20.25 17.13 8.42
CA ALA A 69 21.08 17.54 9.55
C ALA A 69 21.44 19.04 9.55
N VAL A 70 21.34 19.71 8.39
CA VAL A 70 21.67 21.13 8.22
C VAL A 70 20.45 21.99 7.90
N GLY A 71 19.25 21.53 8.29
CA GLY A 71 18.03 22.32 8.21
C GLY A 71 17.26 22.20 6.90
N TYR A 72 17.51 21.15 6.09
CA TYR A 72 16.56 20.78 5.05
C TYR A 72 15.28 20.27 5.71
N GLU A 73 14.26 21.12 5.75
CA GLU A 73 12.90 20.71 6.08
C GLU A 73 12.38 19.83 4.95
N VAL A 74 12.50 18.52 5.15
CA VAL A 74 11.69 17.57 4.40
C VAL A 74 10.26 17.91 4.74
N LEU A 75 9.50 18.38 3.75
CA LEU A 75 8.06 18.49 3.89
C LEU A 75 7.51 17.22 4.54
N SER A 76 6.55 17.36 5.45
CA SER A 76 5.74 16.21 5.85
C SER A 76 4.94 15.60 4.69
N THR A 77 5.02 16.15 3.47
CA THR A 77 4.62 15.47 2.24
C THR A 77 5.75 14.55 1.74
N GLY A 78 6.06 13.53 2.54
CA GLY A 78 6.97 12.44 2.19
C GLY A 78 6.40 11.42 1.21
N HIS A 79 5.43 11.77 0.35
CA HIS A 79 4.83 10.87 -0.63
C HIS A 79 4.30 11.65 -1.85
N ALA A 80 4.53 11.13 -3.06
CA ALA A 80 4.04 11.62 -4.37
C ALA A 80 4.87 12.75 -5.01
N ASP A 81 5.60 12.47 -6.10
CA ASP A 81 5.17 13.09 -7.35
C ASP A 81 5.26 12.11 -8.53
N ASP A 82 4.60 10.97 -8.33
CA ASP A 82 4.06 10.14 -9.42
C ASP A 82 3.23 8.97 -8.87
N LEU A 83 3.26 8.71 -7.56
CA LEU A 83 2.61 7.55 -6.97
C LEU A 83 1.24 7.89 -6.35
N ASN A 84 1.03 9.07 -5.74
CA ASN A 84 -0.26 9.41 -5.08
C ASN A 84 -0.77 8.30 -4.15
N TYR A 85 0.11 7.78 -3.27
CA TYR A 85 -0.29 6.85 -2.22
C TYR A 85 -1.27 7.58 -1.28
N PRO A 86 -2.42 6.99 -0.91
CA PRO A 86 -3.21 7.53 0.19
C PRO A 86 -2.37 7.60 1.47
N GLU A 87 -2.63 8.63 2.28
CA GLU A 87 -1.95 8.83 3.56
C GLU A 87 -2.20 7.68 4.53
N LYS A 88 -1.18 7.33 5.31
CA LYS A 88 -1.28 6.35 6.39
C LYS A 88 -1.49 7.11 7.72
N PRO A 89 -2.57 6.89 8.48
CA PRO A 89 -2.75 7.44 9.81
C PRO A 89 -1.56 7.18 10.75
N ASP A 90 -1.20 8.16 11.58
CA ASP A 90 0.00 8.11 12.45
C ASP A 90 -0.08 7.03 13.56
N SER A 91 -1.28 6.67 14.00
CA SER A 91 -1.52 5.68 15.06
C SER A 91 -1.69 4.23 14.55
N TRP A 92 -1.40 3.97 13.27
CA TRP A 92 -1.73 2.70 12.63
C TRP A 92 -0.67 1.60 12.73
N MET A 93 -0.93 0.64 13.61
CA MET A 93 -0.27 -0.65 13.64
C MET A 93 -1.11 -1.72 12.91
N ALA A 94 -0.45 -2.57 12.12
CA ALA A 94 -1.10 -3.73 11.51
C ALA A 94 -1.61 -4.68 12.61
N ILE A 95 -2.78 -5.28 12.39
CA ILE A 95 -3.39 -6.17 13.39
C ILE A 95 -2.53 -7.43 13.57
N THR A 96 -2.05 -7.68 14.78
CA THR A 96 -1.18 -8.83 15.05
C THR A 96 -1.95 -10.14 14.93
N HIS A 97 -1.24 -11.26 14.81
CA HIS A 97 -1.90 -12.58 14.81
C HIS A 97 -2.69 -12.80 16.12
N ALA A 98 -2.14 -12.39 17.26
CA ALA A 98 -2.82 -12.49 18.55
C ALA A 98 -4.12 -11.65 18.57
N ASP A 99 -4.06 -10.41 18.07
CA ASP A 99 -5.24 -9.54 17.99
C ASP A 99 -6.32 -10.14 17.10
N ARG A 100 -5.94 -10.78 15.98
CA ARG A 100 -6.91 -11.47 15.11
C ARG A 100 -7.56 -12.65 15.80
N VAL A 101 -6.78 -13.48 16.49
CA VAL A 101 -7.32 -14.61 17.23
C VAL A 101 -8.29 -14.12 18.30
N ALA A 102 -7.94 -13.06 19.03
CA ALA A 102 -8.81 -12.47 20.04
C ALA A 102 -10.11 -11.89 19.44
N ARG A 103 -10.04 -11.30 18.26
CA ARG A 103 -11.15 -10.55 17.67
C ARG A 103 -12.05 -11.36 16.73
N PHE A 104 -11.46 -12.28 15.99
CA PHE A 104 -12.11 -13.04 14.92
C PHE A 104 -12.11 -14.55 15.19
N GLY A 105 -11.69 -14.95 16.39
CA GLY A 105 -11.62 -16.35 16.79
C GLY A 105 -10.41 -17.09 16.22
N SER A 106 -10.23 -18.30 16.74
CA SER A 106 -9.17 -19.22 16.34
C SER A 106 -9.73 -20.38 15.53
N PHE A 107 -8.83 -21.11 14.88
CA PHE A 107 -9.16 -22.35 14.21
C PHE A 107 -7.96 -23.30 14.23
N GLU A 108 -8.26 -24.60 14.22
CA GLU A 108 -7.30 -25.66 13.94
C GLU A 108 -7.33 -25.94 12.43
N PHE A 109 -6.19 -26.32 11.87
CA PHE A 109 -6.06 -26.54 10.44
C PHE A 109 -4.94 -27.53 10.11
N GLU A 110 -4.97 -28.02 8.89
CA GLU A 110 -3.91 -28.83 8.28
C GLU A 110 -3.54 -28.31 6.88
N PRO A 111 -2.32 -28.54 6.39
CA PRO A 111 -1.95 -28.23 5.01
C PRO A 111 -2.84 -28.95 4.01
N PHE A 112 -3.39 -28.21 3.04
CA PHE A 112 -4.25 -28.73 1.98
C PHE A 112 -3.96 -28.01 0.65
N PRO A 113 -2.76 -28.23 0.08
CA PRO A 113 -2.35 -27.58 -1.15
C PRO A 113 -3.16 -28.09 -2.35
N THR A 114 -3.49 -27.20 -3.27
CA THR A 114 -4.07 -27.53 -4.57
C THR A 114 -3.26 -26.86 -5.67
N ALA A 115 -3.45 -27.26 -6.94
CA ALA A 115 -2.75 -26.64 -8.07
C ALA A 115 -2.96 -25.11 -8.15
N GLY A 116 -4.17 -24.63 -7.81
CA GLY A 116 -4.49 -23.20 -7.78
C GLY A 116 -4.19 -22.50 -6.44
N ASN A 117 -3.86 -23.25 -5.39
CA ASN A 117 -3.54 -22.72 -4.07
C ASN A 117 -2.51 -23.61 -3.37
N PRO A 118 -1.22 -23.51 -3.73
CA PRO A 118 -0.17 -24.38 -3.18
C PRO A 118 0.11 -24.11 -1.69
N GLU A 119 -0.34 -22.97 -1.16
CA GLU A 119 -0.32 -22.64 0.27
C GLU A 119 -1.65 -22.91 0.97
N GLY A 120 -2.58 -23.61 0.32
CA GLY A 120 -3.91 -23.90 0.87
C GLY A 120 -3.84 -24.66 2.19
N ILE A 121 -4.82 -24.35 3.06
CA ILE A 121 -5.07 -25.10 4.29
C ILE A 121 -6.52 -25.55 4.33
N ARG A 122 -6.78 -26.62 5.08
CA ARG A 122 -8.12 -27.06 5.44
C ARG A 122 -8.34 -26.77 6.91
N ILE A 123 -9.33 -25.92 7.21
CA ILE A 123 -9.76 -25.65 8.58
C ILE A 123 -10.56 -26.86 9.08
N THR A 124 -10.11 -27.46 10.17
CA THR A 124 -10.68 -28.70 10.74
C THR A 124 -11.59 -28.42 11.93
N LYS A 125 -11.33 -27.34 12.67
CA LYS A 125 -12.12 -26.93 13.83
C LYS A 125 -12.08 -25.42 13.99
N ARG A 126 -13.18 -24.83 14.46
CA ARG A 126 -13.35 -23.38 14.63
C ARG A 126 -13.73 -23.09 16.06
N SER A 127 -13.23 -21.98 16.60
CA SER A 127 -13.80 -21.42 17.82
C SER A 127 -15.18 -20.82 17.53
N PRO A 128 -16.06 -20.64 18.54
CA PRO A 128 -17.38 -20.03 18.36
C PRO A 128 -17.34 -18.61 17.76
N GLU A 129 -16.25 -17.88 17.99
CA GLU A 129 -16.04 -16.51 17.53
C GLU A 129 -15.66 -16.47 16.04
N TYR A 130 -15.04 -17.54 15.53
CA TYR A 130 -14.67 -17.68 14.13
C TYR A 130 -15.92 -17.99 13.29
N ARG A 131 -16.58 -16.93 12.81
CA ARG A 131 -17.85 -17.01 12.10
C ARG A 131 -17.69 -16.44 10.70
N ILE A 132 -17.84 -17.30 9.70
CA ILE A 132 -17.87 -16.89 8.28
C ILE A 132 -19.34 -16.82 7.85
N ALA A 133 -19.73 -15.68 7.31
CA ALA A 133 -21.07 -15.41 6.81
C ALA A 133 -21.03 -15.12 5.30
N GLU A 134 -22.17 -15.32 4.66
CA GLU A 134 -22.36 -14.88 3.28
C GLU A 134 -22.76 -13.39 3.26
N VAL A 135 -22.12 -12.62 2.38
CA VAL A 135 -22.36 -11.19 2.19
C VAL A 135 -22.83 -10.95 0.76
N TYR A 136 -23.96 -10.28 0.61
CA TYR A 136 -24.50 -9.89 -0.69
C TYR A 136 -24.04 -8.47 -1.06
N LEU A 137 -23.25 -8.34 -2.12
CA LEU A 137 -22.73 -7.08 -2.67
C LEU A 137 -23.17 -6.94 -4.13
N PRO A 138 -24.44 -6.58 -4.40
CA PRO A 138 -24.98 -6.54 -5.76
C PRO A 138 -24.24 -5.57 -6.68
N LYS A 139 -23.68 -4.49 -6.12
CA LYS A 139 -22.96 -3.44 -6.87
C LYS A 139 -21.67 -3.92 -7.54
N LEU A 140 -21.17 -5.11 -7.17
CA LEU A 140 -19.98 -5.72 -7.75
C LEU A 140 -20.30 -6.82 -8.77
N ILE A 141 -21.59 -7.13 -9.01
CA ILE A 141 -21.99 -8.10 -10.04
C ILE A 141 -21.50 -7.61 -11.40
N GLY A 142 -20.81 -8.49 -12.13
CA GLY A 142 -20.21 -8.18 -13.43
C GLY A 142 -18.73 -7.81 -13.37
N VAL A 143 -18.17 -7.52 -12.19
CA VAL A 143 -16.73 -7.39 -12.00
C VAL A 143 -16.06 -8.76 -12.25
N PRO A 144 -15.05 -8.85 -13.13
CA PRO A 144 -14.30 -10.10 -13.35
C PRO A 144 -13.77 -10.71 -12.06
N GLY A 145 -14.04 -12.00 -11.84
CA GLY A 145 -13.68 -12.72 -10.60
C GLY A 145 -14.68 -12.57 -9.45
N PHE A 146 -15.62 -11.63 -9.53
CA PHE A 146 -16.71 -11.52 -8.55
C PHE A 146 -17.83 -12.52 -8.88
N PRO A 147 -18.41 -13.24 -7.89
CA PRO A 147 -19.47 -14.22 -8.16
C PRO A 147 -20.72 -13.60 -8.79
N ARG A 148 -21.29 -14.26 -9.81
CA ARG A 148 -22.53 -13.83 -10.47
C ARG A 148 -23.75 -13.81 -9.54
N SER A 149 -23.70 -14.58 -8.44
CA SER A 149 -24.71 -14.55 -7.37
C SER A 149 -24.71 -13.24 -6.59
N GLY A 150 -23.67 -12.41 -6.73
CA GLY A 150 -23.45 -11.24 -5.90
C GLY A 150 -22.98 -11.57 -4.48
N ARG A 151 -22.72 -12.85 -4.18
CA ARG A 151 -22.51 -13.36 -2.81
C ARG A 151 -21.07 -13.84 -2.62
N ILE A 152 -20.42 -13.39 -1.55
CA ILE A 152 -19.09 -13.84 -1.13
C ILE A 152 -19.09 -14.27 0.33
N LEU A 153 -18.08 -15.04 0.72
CA LEU A 153 -17.84 -15.36 2.12
C LEU A 153 -16.93 -14.32 2.77
N PHE A 154 -17.27 -13.91 3.99
CA PHE A 154 -16.51 -12.96 4.80
C PHE A 154 -16.72 -13.20 6.30
N HIS A 155 -15.89 -12.63 7.15
CA HIS A 155 -16.09 -12.75 8.60
C HIS A 155 -17.38 -12.03 9.01
N ALA A 156 -18.18 -12.66 9.87
CA ALA A 156 -19.50 -12.17 10.27
C ALA A 156 -19.44 -10.80 10.96
N SER A 157 -18.40 -10.55 11.77
CA SER A 157 -18.21 -9.23 12.42
C SER A 157 -17.75 -8.12 11.47
N ALA A 158 -17.40 -8.46 10.22
CA ALA A 158 -16.85 -7.54 9.25
C ALA A 158 -17.83 -7.16 8.13
N VAL A 159 -19.01 -7.80 8.11
CA VAL A 159 -20.01 -7.67 7.06
C VAL A 159 -20.49 -6.23 6.89
N GLU A 160 -20.87 -5.58 7.99
CA GLU A 160 -21.37 -4.20 7.96
C GLU A 160 -20.32 -3.23 7.42
N SER A 161 -19.07 -3.37 7.88
CA SER A 161 -17.98 -2.53 7.42
C SER A 161 -17.68 -2.74 5.93
N LEU A 162 -17.72 -3.99 5.44
CA LEU A 162 -17.48 -4.29 4.02
C LEU A 162 -18.58 -3.72 3.14
N VAL A 163 -19.85 -3.88 3.52
CA VAL A 163 -20.99 -3.28 2.80
C VAL A 163 -20.84 -1.76 2.77
N GLY A 164 -20.56 -1.15 3.92
CA GLY A 164 -20.37 0.30 4.03
C GLY A 164 -19.17 0.81 3.22
N LEU A 165 -18.12 0.02 3.05
CA LEU A 165 -16.98 0.36 2.18
C LEU A 165 -17.38 0.38 0.71
N VAL A 166 -18.07 -0.67 0.24
CA VAL A 166 -18.56 -0.73 -1.15
C VAL A 166 -19.53 0.41 -1.44
N ASP A 167 -20.42 0.73 -0.49
CA ASP A 167 -21.33 1.88 -0.62
C ASP A 167 -20.59 3.23 -0.66
N ALA A 168 -19.49 3.38 0.09
CA ALA A 168 -18.67 4.58 0.04
C ALA A 168 -17.96 4.73 -1.30
N TRP A 169 -17.44 3.64 -1.87
CA TRP A 169 -16.86 3.65 -3.22
C TRP A 169 -17.87 3.97 -4.31
N ASP A 170 -19.10 3.47 -4.17
CA ASP A 170 -20.21 3.81 -5.06
C ASP A 170 -20.56 5.29 -5.02
N LYS A 171 -20.74 5.84 -3.81
CA LYS A 171 -21.00 7.29 -3.61
C LYS A 171 -19.89 8.18 -4.19
N ALA A 172 -18.65 7.72 -4.16
CA ALA A 172 -17.50 8.41 -4.74
C ALA A 172 -17.31 8.13 -6.24
N ASN A 173 -18.20 7.37 -6.89
CA ASN A 173 -18.12 6.97 -8.29
C ASN A 173 -16.81 6.24 -8.65
N LEU A 174 -16.33 5.41 -7.71
CA LEU A 174 -15.08 4.65 -7.83
C LEU A 174 -15.29 3.17 -8.16
N LEU A 175 -16.51 2.63 -8.14
CA LEU A 175 -16.75 1.20 -8.46
C LEU A 175 -16.18 0.80 -9.83
N ARG A 176 -16.24 1.71 -10.81
CA ARG A 176 -15.64 1.52 -12.15
C ARG A 176 -14.12 1.27 -12.14
N LYS A 177 -13.45 1.56 -11.03
CA LYS A 177 -12.00 1.32 -10.85
C LYS A 177 -11.72 -0.10 -10.33
N ILE A 178 -12.74 -0.85 -9.93
CA ILE A 178 -12.61 -2.27 -9.55
C ILE A 178 -12.72 -3.10 -10.84
N LEU A 179 -11.56 -3.39 -11.43
CA LEU A 179 -11.43 -4.14 -12.69
C LEU A 179 -11.39 -5.65 -12.48
N SER A 180 -11.01 -6.10 -11.29
CA SER A 180 -11.10 -7.51 -10.91
C SER A 180 -11.21 -7.71 -9.40
N TRP A 181 -11.82 -8.83 -9.02
CA TRP A 181 -11.89 -9.32 -7.64
C TRP A 181 -11.05 -10.59 -7.49
N GLY A 182 -10.01 -10.52 -6.65
CA GLY A 182 -9.06 -11.60 -6.40
C GLY A 182 -9.50 -12.60 -5.32
N GLY A 183 -10.61 -12.32 -4.63
CA GLY A 183 -11.17 -13.17 -3.59
C GLY A 183 -11.10 -12.53 -2.21
N SER A 184 -11.90 -13.07 -1.27
CA SER A 184 -12.03 -12.56 0.09
C SER A 184 -11.68 -13.63 1.13
N TYR A 185 -12.41 -14.73 1.14
CA TYR A 185 -12.19 -15.85 2.04
C TYR A 185 -11.44 -16.98 1.34
N VAL A 186 -10.13 -17.06 1.60
CA VAL A 186 -9.23 -18.08 1.03
C VAL A 186 -8.30 -18.57 2.14
N PRO A 187 -8.65 -19.65 2.87
CA PRO A 187 -7.77 -20.23 3.88
C PRO A 187 -6.44 -20.70 3.27
N ARG A 188 -5.34 -20.04 3.67
CA ARG A 188 -3.98 -20.32 3.19
C ARG A 188 -2.90 -19.68 4.05
N TYR A 189 -1.67 -20.16 3.90
CA TYR A 189 -0.50 -19.38 4.29
C TYR A 189 -0.27 -18.19 3.32
N VAL A 190 0.47 -17.17 3.78
CA VAL A 190 0.96 -16.08 2.92
C VAL A 190 1.73 -16.68 1.73
N ARG A 191 1.61 -16.10 0.53
CA ARG A 191 2.25 -16.64 -0.69
C ARG A 191 3.76 -16.78 -0.47
N GLY A 192 4.31 -17.96 -0.77
CA GLY A 192 5.74 -18.25 -0.58
C GLY A 192 6.14 -18.57 0.87
N TYR A 193 5.21 -18.56 1.83
CA TYR A 193 5.46 -18.93 3.22
C TYR A 193 4.67 -20.18 3.60
N ARG A 194 5.17 -20.90 4.62
CA ARG A 194 4.53 -22.11 5.19
C ARG A 194 4.31 -22.04 6.71
N THR A 195 4.63 -20.91 7.31
CA THR A 195 4.59 -20.69 8.76
C THR A 195 3.66 -19.53 9.15
N THR A 196 3.35 -18.63 8.22
CA THR A 196 2.53 -17.44 8.47
C THR A 196 1.20 -17.55 7.75
N LEU A 197 0.10 -17.50 8.49
CA LEU A 197 -1.25 -17.51 7.92
C LEU A 197 -1.60 -16.18 7.25
N SER A 198 -2.26 -16.25 6.10
CA SER A 198 -2.79 -15.08 5.41
C SER A 198 -4.07 -14.56 6.07
N ASN A 199 -4.31 -13.26 6.00
CA ASN A 199 -5.54 -12.60 6.48
C ASN A 199 -6.80 -13.13 5.80
N HIS A 200 -6.69 -13.60 4.55
CA HIS A 200 -7.79 -14.26 3.85
C HIS A 200 -8.29 -15.50 4.59
N SER A 201 -7.48 -16.09 5.47
CA SER A 201 -7.89 -17.23 6.31
C SER A 201 -8.86 -16.85 7.42
N TRP A 202 -9.01 -15.57 7.77
CA TRP A 202 -10.07 -15.11 8.68
C TRP A 202 -11.29 -14.55 7.93
N GLY A 203 -11.21 -14.37 6.61
CA GLY A 203 -12.25 -13.68 5.85
C GLY A 203 -12.35 -12.21 6.23
N THR A 204 -11.23 -11.57 6.57
CA THR A 204 -11.15 -10.16 6.99
C THR A 204 -10.35 -9.31 6.00
N ALA A 205 -10.09 -9.85 4.81
CA ALA A 205 -9.36 -9.17 3.76
C ALA A 205 -9.89 -9.58 2.39
N PHE A 206 -9.62 -8.77 1.38
CA PHE A 206 -9.95 -9.07 0.00
C PHE A 206 -8.91 -8.44 -0.94
N ASP A 207 -8.78 -9.03 -2.11
CA ASP A 207 -7.87 -8.54 -3.15
C ASP A 207 -8.67 -7.95 -4.32
N ILE A 208 -8.21 -6.82 -4.87
CA ILE A 208 -8.76 -6.20 -6.08
C ILE A 208 -7.64 -5.83 -7.06
N ASN A 209 -7.94 -5.88 -8.36
CA ASN A 209 -7.02 -5.45 -9.42
C ASN A 209 -5.63 -6.13 -9.35
N ALA A 210 -5.58 -7.41 -9.01
CA ALA A 210 -4.35 -8.17 -8.74
C ALA A 210 -3.32 -8.11 -9.88
N ALA A 211 -3.79 -8.07 -11.14
CA ALA A 211 -2.93 -8.04 -12.32
C ALA A 211 -1.98 -6.82 -12.36
N TRP A 212 -2.37 -5.71 -11.71
CA TRP A 212 -1.60 -4.45 -11.68
C TRP A 212 -0.93 -4.18 -10.33
N ASN A 213 -1.25 -4.95 -9.28
CA ASN A 213 -0.88 -4.61 -7.91
C ASN A 213 -0.37 -5.81 -7.08
N GLY A 214 0.28 -6.77 -7.75
CA GLY A 214 0.74 -8.00 -7.10
C GLY A 214 1.81 -7.79 -6.01
N LEU A 215 1.89 -8.75 -5.08
CA LEU A 215 2.83 -8.77 -3.96
C LEU A 215 4.29 -8.50 -4.39
N GLY A 216 4.94 -7.61 -3.65
CA GLY A 216 6.31 -7.17 -3.85
C GLY A 216 6.55 -6.29 -5.08
N ARG A 217 5.49 -5.94 -5.82
CA ARG A 217 5.54 -5.00 -6.94
C ARG A 217 5.04 -3.63 -6.50
N MET A 218 5.53 -2.60 -7.17
CA MET A 218 4.99 -1.25 -7.00
C MET A 218 3.53 -1.25 -7.49
N PRO A 219 2.54 -0.90 -6.63
CA PRO A 219 1.14 -0.72 -7.02
C PRO A 219 0.99 0.35 -8.11
N ALA A 220 0.02 0.17 -9.00
CA ALA A 220 -0.24 1.07 -10.13
C ALA A 220 -0.54 2.50 -9.65
N LYS A 221 0.08 3.50 -10.29
CA LYS A 221 -0.02 4.94 -9.99
C LYS A 221 -1.45 5.45 -10.07
N ALA A 222 -1.79 6.51 -9.35
CA ALA A 222 -3.09 7.13 -9.55
C ALA A 222 -3.25 7.57 -11.01
N GLY A 223 -4.43 7.31 -11.57
CA GLY A 223 -4.71 7.53 -13.00
C GLY A 223 -4.30 6.36 -13.90
N GLU A 224 -3.43 5.44 -13.47
CA GLU A 224 -3.13 4.23 -14.25
C GLU A 224 -4.27 3.20 -14.17
N THR A 225 -4.36 2.38 -15.22
CA THR A 225 -5.30 1.26 -15.26
C THR A 225 -5.02 0.31 -14.10
N GLY A 226 -6.08 -0.09 -13.39
CA GLY A 226 -5.99 -1.00 -12.26
C GLY A 226 -5.49 -0.35 -10.96
N SER A 227 -5.25 0.96 -10.93
CA SER A 227 -4.88 1.64 -9.69
C SER A 227 -5.96 1.50 -8.63
N VAL A 228 -5.53 1.13 -7.42
CA VAL A 228 -6.40 0.97 -6.25
C VAL A 228 -6.34 2.16 -5.30
N ARG A 229 -5.56 3.21 -5.60
CA ARG A 229 -5.18 4.22 -4.62
C ARG A 229 -6.35 5.08 -4.15
N ASP A 230 -7.24 5.47 -5.06
CA ASP A 230 -8.47 6.19 -4.71
C ASP A 230 -9.42 5.32 -3.88
N LEU A 231 -9.48 4.02 -4.19
CA LEU A 231 -10.26 3.04 -3.43
C LEU A 231 -9.68 2.87 -2.02
N ALA A 232 -8.35 2.71 -1.94
CA ALA A 232 -7.61 2.60 -0.69
C ALA A 232 -7.76 3.84 0.18
N ALA A 233 -7.76 5.05 -0.39
CA ALA A 233 -7.99 6.29 0.36
C ALA A 233 -9.31 6.25 1.16
N ILE A 234 -10.40 5.85 0.51
CA ILE A 234 -11.71 5.70 1.17
C ILE A 234 -11.71 4.53 2.16
N ALA A 235 -11.04 3.42 1.81
CA ALA A 235 -10.90 2.28 2.72
C ALA A 235 -10.23 2.71 4.03
N ILE A 236 -9.15 3.50 3.92
CA ILE A 236 -8.37 4.01 5.03
C ILE A 236 -9.18 4.94 5.92
N GLN A 237 -9.95 5.87 5.35
CA GLN A 237 -10.85 6.74 6.09
C GLN A 237 -11.93 5.95 6.87
N ARG A 238 -12.25 4.75 6.40
CA ARG A 238 -13.20 3.82 7.05
C ARG A 238 -12.50 2.80 7.95
N GLY A 239 -11.21 3.00 8.22
CA GLY A 239 -10.39 2.20 9.13
C GLY A 239 -9.77 0.92 8.52
N TRP A 240 -9.97 0.64 7.24
CA TRP A 240 -9.36 -0.51 6.56
C TRP A 240 -7.90 -0.23 6.20
N PHE A 241 -7.03 -1.22 6.38
CA PHE A 241 -5.66 -1.16 5.89
C PHE A 241 -5.57 -1.48 4.41
N TRP A 242 -4.60 -0.85 3.78
CA TRP A 242 -4.18 -1.16 2.43
C TRP A 242 -2.76 -1.74 2.43
N GLY A 243 -2.58 -2.90 1.81
CA GLY A 243 -1.31 -3.60 1.73
C GLY A 243 -0.23 -2.86 0.93
N GLY A 244 -0.60 -1.83 0.16
CA GLY A 244 0.37 -0.92 -0.45
C GLY A 244 1.30 -0.23 0.56
N HIS A 245 0.88 -0.09 1.83
CA HIS A 245 1.69 0.48 2.91
C HIS A 245 2.60 -0.54 3.62
N PHE A 246 2.59 -1.81 3.23
CA PHE A 246 3.47 -2.81 3.84
C PHE A 246 4.93 -2.64 3.38
N LYS A 247 5.87 -3.11 4.22
CA LYS A 247 7.30 -3.12 3.88
C LYS A 247 7.57 -3.87 2.57
N ASN A 248 6.84 -4.96 2.32
CA ASN A 248 6.76 -5.63 1.02
C ASN A 248 5.37 -5.34 0.45
N PRO A 249 5.22 -4.38 -0.48
CA PRO A 249 3.91 -3.88 -0.87
C PRO A 249 3.01 -4.99 -1.43
N ASP A 250 1.75 -4.99 -1.02
CA ASP A 250 0.71 -5.84 -1.57
C ASP A 250 -0.46 -4.95 -2.00
N GLY A 251 -0.30 -4.29 -3.16
CA GLY A 251 -1.20 -3.22 -3.56
C GLY A 251 -2.62 -3.71 -3.87
N MET A 252 -2.82 -4.98 -4.19
CA MET A 252 -4.16 -5.52 -4.40
C MET A 252 -4.93 -5.70 -3.08
N HIS A 253 -4.21 -5.78 -1.96
CA HIS A 253 -4.72 -6.25 -0.69
C HIS A 253 -5.36 -5.14 0.15
N ILE A 254 -6.59 -5.35 0.58
CA ILE A 254 -7.27 -4.50 1.58
C ILE A 254 -7.73 -5.40 2.72
N GLU A 255 -7.40 -5.03 3.96
CA GLU A 255 -7.70 -5.81 5.17
C GLU A 255 -8.31 -4.95 6.26
N MET A 256 -9.08 -5.58 7.16
CA MET A 256 -9.62 -4.87 8.32
C MET A 256 -8.52 -4.33 9.24
N GLY A 257 -8.64 -3.06 9.64
CA GLY A 257 -7.84 -2.48 10.70
C GLY A 257 -8.39 -2.70 12.11
N PRO A 258 -7.64 -2.29 13.15
CA PRO A 258 -7.92 -2.58 14.55
C PRO A 258 -9.18 -1.90 15.07
N HIS A 259 -9.64 -0.81 14.44
CA HIS A 259 -10.75 0.03 14.91
C HIS A 259 -12.02 -0.05 14.06
N VAL A 260 -12.03 -0.94 13.07
CA VAL A 260 -13.15 -1.13 12.13
C VAL A 260 -14.29 -1.92 12.75
#